data_AF-A0AA87MRH0-F1
#
_entry.id   AF-A0AA87MRH0-F1
#
_cell.length_a   1.000
_cell.length_b   1.000
_cell.length_c   1.000
_cell.angle_alpha   90.00
_cell.angle_beta   90.00
_cell.angle_gamma   90.00
#
_symmetry.space_group_name_H-M   'P 1'
#
loop_
_entity.id
_entity.type
_entity.pdbx_description
1 polymer ?
#
loop_
_entity_poly.entity_id
_entity_poly.type
_entity_poly.pdbx_seq_one_letter_code
_entity_poly.pdbx_strand_id
1 'polypeptide(L)' 'MRFTDFLQFHRINEVKDMIRINANYNLLNIALECGFNSASSFHRACVKYTGKSPRDLKKEIQSDS' A
#
# COMPACT_ATOMS: atom_id res chain seq x y z
N MET A 1 -20.42 -1.82 -3.30
CA MET A 1 -19.13 -1.30 -2.80
C MET A 1 -19.42 -0.53 -1.52
N ARG A 2 -18.80 -0.87 -0.39
CA ARG A 2 -18.99 -0.11 0.87
C ARG A 2 -18.06 1.11 0.88
N PHE A 3 -18.39 2.14 1.65
CA PHE A 3 -17.50 3.30 1.83
C PHE A 3 -16.09 2.89 2.27
N THR A 4 -16.00 1.84 3.09
CA THR A 4 -14.71 1.25 3.50
C THR A 4 -13.93 0.66 2.33
N ASP A 5 -14.59 0.09 1.32
CA ASP A 5 -13.90 -0.41 0.14
C ASP A 5 -13.33 0.73 -0.70
N PHE A 6 -14.11 1.80 -0.89
CA PHE A 6 -13.67 3.03 -1.55
C PHE A 6 -12.43 3.62 -0.88
N LEU A 7 -12.49 3.80 0.44
CA LEU A 7 -11.38 4.36 1.21
C LEU A 7 -10.13 3.49 1.13
N GLN A 8 -10.27 2.18 1.28
CA GLN A 8 -9.12 1.26 1.25
C GLN A 8 -8.48 1.20 -0.15
N PHE A 9 -9.27 1.31 -1.22
CA PHE A 9 -8.76 1.42 -2.58
C PHE A 9 -7.94 2.69 -2.78
N HIS A 10 -8.46 3.85 -2.32
CA HIS A 10 -7.73 5.12 -2.42
C HIS A 10 -6.39 5.07 -1.66
N ARG A 11 -6.41 4.58 -0.41
CA ARG A 11 -5.19 4.42 0.42
C ARG A 11 -4.16 3.52 -0.24
N ILE A 12 -4.56 2.43 -0.88
CA ILE A 12 -3.64 1.55 -1.60
C ILE A 12 -2.97 2.26 -2.77
N ASN A 13 -3.69 3.10 -3.52
CA ASN A 13 -3.09 3.84 -4.62
C ASN A 13 -2.09 4.88 -4.10
N GLU A 14 -2.42 5.59 -3.03
CA GLU A 14 -1.50 6.53 -2.39
C GLU A 14 -0.21 5.84 -1.88
N VAL A 15 -0.32 4.64 -1.30
CA VAL A 15 0.85 3.83 -0.94
C VAL A 15 1.73 3.54 -2.15
N LYS A 16 1.15 3.21 -3.31
CA LYS A 16 1.93 2.94 -4.54
C LYS A 16 2.70 4.19 -4.98
N ASP A 17 2.08 5.36 -4.91
CA ASP A 17 2.73 6.62 -5.28
C ASP A 17 3.84 6.99 -4.29
N MET A 18 3.61 6.81 -2.99
CA MET A 18 4.62 7.03 -1.96
C MET A 18 5.82 6.08 -2.08
N ILE A 19 5.62 4.83 -2.52
CA ILE A 19 6.72 3.90 -2.79
C ILE A 19 7.61 4.41 -3.93
N ARG A 20 7.03 5.01 -4.98
CA ARG A 20 7.78 5.59 -6.12
C ARG A 20 8.59 6.81 -5.70
N ILE A 21 8.00 7.69 -4.89
CA ILE A 21 8.65 8.91 -4.44
C ILE A 21 9.74 8.62 -3.40
N ASN A 22 9.49 7.66 -2.49
CA ASN A 22 10.35 7.38 -1.34
C ASN A 22 10.86 5.93 -1.32
N ALA A 23 11.71 5.56 -2.29
CA ALA A 23 12.22 4.19 -2.44
C ALA A 23 12.88 3.63 -1.15
N ASN A 24 13.56 4.48 -0.38
CA ASN A 24 14.27 4.09 0.84
C ASN A 24 13.38 4.06 2.11
N TYR A 25 12.12 4.49 2.03
CA TYR A 25 11.26 4.50 3.21
C TYR A 25 10.84 3.10 3.65
N ASN A 26 10.67 2.96 4.97
CA ASN A 26 10.07 1.77 5.56
C ASN A 26 8.61 1.65 5.10
N LEU A 27 8.27 0.50 4.51
CA LEU A 27 6.96 0.27 3.91
C LEU A 27 5.80 0.37 4.93
N LEU A 28 6.04 -0.02 6.18
CA LEU A 28 5.03 0.12 7.24
C LEU A 28 4.76 1.60 7.53
N ASN A 29 5.80 2.42 7.63
CA ASN A 29 5.62 3.86 7.85
C ASN A 29 4.83 4.50 6.71
N ILE A 30 5.13 4.17 5.45
CA ILE A 30 4.32 4.62 4.30
C ILE A 30 2.85 4.25 4.48
N ALA A 31 2.56 3.00 4.85
CA ALA A 31 1.19 2.57 5.05
C ALA A 31 0.49 3.32 6.21
N LEU A 32 1.20 3.60 7.30
CA LEU A 32 0.67 4.37 8.43
C LEU A 32 0.33 5.81 8.01
N GLU A 33 1.21 6.47 7.26
CA GLU A 33 0.98 7.82 6.72
C GLU A 33 -0.19 7.84 5.74
N CYS A 34 -0.37 6.78 4.94
CA CYS A 34 -1.54 6.60 4.07
C CYS A 34 -2.82 6.15 4.81
N GLY A 35 -2.84 6.24 6.15
CA GLY A 35 -4.03 6.05 6.98
C GLY A 35 -4.37 4.60 7.33
N PHE A 36 -3.46 3.64 7.14
CA PHE A 36 -3.63 2.31 7.73
C PHE A 36 -3.29 2.34 9.22
N ASN A 37 -4.15 1.73 10.04
CA ASN A 37 -3.92 1.73 11.50
C ASN A 37 -2.96 0.62 11.96
N SER A 38 -2.58 -0.31 11.07
CA SER A 38 -1.76 -1.48 11.43
C SER A 38 -1.19 -2.20 10.21
N ALA A 39 -0.11 -2.98 10.41
CA ALA A 39 0.44 -3.86 9.37
C ALA A 39 -0.60 -4.87 8.84
N SER A 40 -1.44 -5.45 9.70
CA SER A 40 -2.45 -6.45 9.30
C SER A 40 -3.56 -5.85 8.45
N SER A 41 -4.00 -4.62 8.75
CA SER A 41 -5.04 -3.95 7.96
C SER A 41 -4.51 -3.56 6.58
N PHE A 42 -3.26 -3.11 6.52
CA PHE A 42 -2.54 -2.86 5.28
C PHE A 42 -2.33 -4.14 4.45
N HIS A 43 -1.84 -5.23 5.05
CA HIS A 43 -1.62 -6.50 4.36
C HIS A 43 -2.90 -7.02 3.69
N ARG A 44 -4.02 -7.01 4.42
CA ARG A 44 -5.32 -7.42 3.86
C ARG A 44 -5.75 -6.54 2.69
N ALA A 45 -5.54 -5.23 2.77
CA ALA A 45 -5.87 -4.32 1.69
C ALA A 45 -4.96 -4.53 0.47
N CYS A 46 -3.65 -4.69 0.67
CA CYS A 46 -2.71 -5.02 -0.39
C CYS A 46 -3.17 -6.27 -1.16
N VAL A 47 -3.33 -7.39 -0.45
CA VAL A 47 -3.73 -8.65 -1.10
C VAL A 47 -5.07 -8.50 -1.81
N LYS A 48 -6.05 -7.80 -1.21
CA LYS A 48 -7.37 -7.60 -1.80
C LYS A 48 -7.33 -6.77 -3.09
N TYR A 49 -6.56 -5.68 -3.13
CA TYR A 49 -6.63 -4.68 -4.22
C TYR A 49 -5.50 -4.80 -5.24
N THR A 50 -4.41 -5.48 -4.92
CA THR A 50 -3.26 -5.66 -5.82
C THR A 50 -2.97 -7.12 -6.13
N GLY A 51 -3.56 -8.06 -5.37
CA GLY A 51 -3.24 -9.48 -5.45
C GLY A 51 -1.86 -9.84 -4.88
N LYS A 52 -1.14 -8.89 -4.27
CA LYS A 52 0.26 -9.03 -3.86
C LYS A 52 0.43 -8.79 -2.37
N SER A 53 1.44 -9.42 -1.78
CA SER A 53 1.87 -9.04 -0.44
C SER A 53 2.47 -7.63 -0.47
N PRO A 54 2.49 -6.90 0.66
CA PRO A 54 3.13 -5.59 0.72
C PRO A 54 4.57 -5.56 0.19
N ARG A 55 5.36 -6.59 0.52
CA ARG A 55 6.76 -6.70 0.08
C ARG A 55 6.86 -6.89 -1.43
N ASP A 56 6.01 -7.72 -2.00
CA ASP A 56 6.02 -7.97 -3.45
C ASP A 56 5.53 -6.75 -4.22
N LEU A 57 4.52 -6.04 -3.68
CA LEU A 57 4.08 -4.76 -4.22
C LEU A 57 5.22 -3.73 -4.26
N LYS A 58 5.99 -3.60 -3.17
CA LYS A 58 7.14 -2.69 -3.12
C LYS A 58 8.20 -3.07 -4.17
N LYS A 59 8.55 -4.35 -4.26
CA LYS A 59 9.55 -4.84 -5.23
C LYS A 59 9.14 -4.59 -6.67
N GLU A 60 7.88 -4.86 -7.02
CA GLU A 60 7.35 -4.61 -8.37
C GLU A 60 7.51 -3.14 -8.74
N ILE A 61 7.01 -2.24 -7.89
CA ILE A 61 7.05 -0.80 -8.17
C ILE A 61 8.49 -0.27 -8.30
N GLN A 62 9.42 -0.81 -7.50
CA GLN A 62 10.83 -0.46 -7.57
C GLN A 62 11.57 -1.07 -8.78
N SER A 63 11.04 -2.15 -9.37
CA SER A 63 11.62 -2.77 -10.56
C SER A 63 11.10 -2.11 -11.85
N ASP A 64 9.94 -1.45 -11.77
CA ASP A 64 9.31 -0.71 -12.88
C ASP A 64 9.85 0.74 -13.05
N SER A 65 10.77 1.19 -12.19
CA SER A 65 11.36 2.56 -12.19
C SER A 65 12.84 2.52 -12.53
#